data_AF-A0A5D3E3B0-F1
#
_entry.id   AF-A0A5D3E3B0-F1
#
_cell.length_a   1.000
_cell.length_b   1.000
_cell.length_c   1.000
_cell.angle_alpha   90.00
_cell.angle_beta   90.00
_cell.angle_gamma   90.00
#
_symmetry.space_group_name_H-M   'P 1'
#
loop_
_entity.id
_entity.type
_entity.pdbx_description
1 polymer ?
#
loop_
_entity_poly.entity_id
_entity_poly.type
_entity_poly.pdbx_seq_one_letter_code
_entity_poly.pdbx_strand_id
1 'polypeptide(L)'
;MLELQSQPTPKGSQPLSEDEICNQVLGRRPGYSKGLGWGPKPKARRTTSASSSSTSCSQSAEKEIELQAKLNEAWNGLKYKIEITKR
;
A
#
# COMPACT_ATOMS: atom_id res chain seq x y z
N MET A 1 -14.89 -17.04 11.59
CA MET A 1 -15.02 -15.59 11.36
C MET A 1 -14.72 -14.93 12.70
N LEU A 2 -13.55 -14.31 12.84
CA LEU A 2 -13.12 -13.70 14.10
C LEU A 2 -13.69 -12.27 14.12
N GLU A 3 -14.83 -12.08 14.77
CA GLU A 3 -15.37 -10.73 14.96
C GLU A 3 -14.48 -9.97 15.93
N LEU A 4 -13.82 -8.91 15.44
CA LEU A 4 -13.13 -7.95 16.28
C LEU A 4 -14.19 -7.12 17.00
N GLN A 5 -14.44 -7.45 18.26
CA GLN A 5 -15.23 -6.62 19.17
C GLN A 5 -14.52 -5.28 19.34
N SER A 6 -14.94 -4.26 18.59
CA SER A 6 -14.46 -2.89 18.78
C SER A 6 -15.11 -2.32 20.04
N GLN A 7 -14.30 -2.01 21.05
CA GLN A 7 -14.81 -1.25 22.19
C GLN A 7 -15.31 0.12 21.71
N PRO A 8 -16.40 0.65 22.29
CA PRO A 8 -16.87 1.99 21.98
C PRO A 8 -15.77 2.99 22.35
N THR A 9 -15.29 3.76 21.37
CA THR A 9 -14.34 4.84 21.63
C THR A 9 -15.02 5.87 22.53
N PRO A 10 -14.46 6.21 23.71
CA PRO A 10 -15.05 7.20 24.60
C PRO A 10 -15.22 8.54 23.88
N LYS A 11 -16.44 9.09 23.88
CA LYS A 11 -16.72 10.40 23.27
C LYS A 11 -15.90 11.47 24.00
N GLY A 12 -14.88 12.02 23.32
CA GLY A 12 -14.02 13.09 23.86
C GLY A 12 -12.54 12.75 23.98
N SER A 13 -12.10 11.53 23.63
CA SER A 13 -10.66 11.27 23.51
C SER A 13 -10.10 11.90 22.24
N GLN A 14 -9.06 12.72 22.38
CA GLN A 14 -8.30 13.19 21.24
C GLN A 14 -7.66 11.96 20.55
N PRO A 15 -7.76 11.82 19.22
CA PRO A 15 -7.13 10.71 18.52
C PRO A 15 -5.61 10.79 18.74
N LEU A 16 -5.02 9.69 19.17
CA LEU A 16 -3.58 9.56 19.28
C LEU A 16 -2.96 9.65 17.89
N SER A 17 -1.77 10.26 17.80
CA SER A 17 -1.01 10.23 16.56
C SER A 17 -0.55 8.80 16.23
N GLU A 18 -0.30 8.53 14.95
CA GLU A 18 0.17 7.22 14.49
C GLU A 18 1.43 6.75 15.25
N ASP A 19 2.34 7.68 15.56
CA ASP A 19 3.55 7.41 16.33
C ASP A 19 3.26 7.05 17.79
N GLU A 20 2.31 7.74 18.43
CA GLU A 20 1.87 7.41 19.80
C GLU A 20 1.21 6.02 19.85
N ILE A 21 0.38 5.70 18.85
CA ILE A 21 -0.27 4.39 18.71
C ILE A 21 0.79 3.31 18.50
N CYS A 22 1.76 3.53 17.61
CA CYS A 22 2.85 2.59 17.37
C CYS A 22 3.64 2.30 18.64
N ASN A 23 3.98 3.33 19.42
CA ASN A 23 4.69 3.17 20.68
C ASN A 23 3.87 2.46 21.76
N GLN A 24 2.55 2.68 21.80
CA GLN A 24 1.66 2.03 22.77
C GLN A 24 1.43 0.54 22.42
N VAL A 25 1.20 0.23 21.14
CA VAL A 25 0.88 -1.13 20.67
C VAL A 25 2.14 -1.98 20.51
N LEU A 26 3.20 -1.45 19.91
CA LEU A 26 4.45 -2.18 19.65
C LEU A 26 5.46 -2.04 20.81
N GLY A 27 5.17 -1.18 21.79
CA GLY A 27 6.07 -0.83 22.88
C GLY A 27 7.24 0.07 22.45
N ARG A 28 7.97 0.64 23.42
CA ARG A 28 9.20 1.45 23.18
C ARG A 28 10.36 0.65 22.57
N ARG A 29 10.21 -0.66 22.38
CA ARG A 29 11.28 -1.56 21.95
C ARG A 29 10.89 -2.16 20.60
N PRO A 30 11.38 -1.62 19.47
CA PRO A 30 11.13 -2.18 18.14
C PRO A 30 12.01 -3.43 17.97
N GLY A 31 11.72 -4.48 18.75
CA GLY A 31 12.43 -5.76 18.69
C GLY A 31 11.93 -6.67 17.57
N TYR A 32 10.72 -6.40 17.05
CA TYR A 32 10.02 -7.30 16.13
C TYR A 32 10.02 -6.84 14.67
N SER A 33 10.47 -5.62 14.38
CA SER A 33 10.74 -5.12 13.01
C SER A 33 12.22 -5.25 12.64
N LYS A 34 12.84 -6.37 12.98
CA LYS A 34 14.22 -6.72 12.58
C LYS A 34 14.23 -7.91 11.61
N GLY A 35 13.51 -7.78 10.49
CA GLY A 35 13.53 -8.72 9.37
C GLY A 35 14.79 -8.65 8.49
N LEU A 36 15.87 -8.06 8.98
CA LEU A 36 17.14 -7.90 8.25
C LEU A 36 18.32 -8.42 9.08
N GLY A 37 18.27 -9.73 9.37
CA GLY A 37 19.47 -10.54 9.64
C GLY A 37 20.36 -10.08 10.79
N TRP A 38 19.94 -10.36 12.03
CA TRP A 38 20.89 -10.43 13.16
C TRP A 38 21.43 -11.85 13.31
N GLY A 39 21.98 -12.37 12.21
CA GLY A 39 22.70 -13.63 12.15
C GLY A 39 24.03 -13.43 11.41
N PRO A 40 25.03 -14.30 11.59
CA PRO A 40 26.33 -14.15 10.95
C PRO A 40 26.18 -13.99 9.44
N LYS A 41 26.86 -12.99 8.86
CA LYS A 41 26.87 -12.68 7.42
C LYS A 41 27.07 -13.96 6.61
N PRO A 42 26.13 -14.36 5.73
CA PRO A 42 26.33 -15.52 4.87
C PRO A 42 27.59 -15.27 4.02
N LYS A 43 28.56 -16.20 4.06
CA LYS A 43 29.74 -16.12 3.17
C LYS A 43 29.22 -16.11 1.73
N ALA A 44 29.60 -15.10 0.97
CA ALA A 44 29.13 -14.89 -0.39
C ALA A 44 29.50 -16.09 -1.27
N ARG A 45 28.53 -16.97 -1.52
CA ARG A 45 28.61 -17.94 -2.61
C ARG A 45 28.29 -17.18 -3.89
N ARG A 46 29.24 -17.12 -4.82
CA ARG A 46 29.01 -16.61 -6.17
C ARG A 46 27.92 -17.46 -6.82
N THR A 47 26.70 -16.97 -6.82
CA THR A 47 25.63 -17.52 -7.65
C THR A 47 25.76 -16.85 -9.01
N THR A 48 26.19 -17.64 -9.99
CA THR A 48 26.12 -17.29 -11.40
C THR A 48 24.67 -16.92 -11.73
N SER A 49 24.46 -15.66 -12.12
CA SER A 49 23.18 -15.17 -12.61
C SER A 49 22.82 -15.91 -13.90
N ALA A 50 21.92 -16.88 -13.81
CA ALA A 50 21.13 -17.29 -14.96
C ALA A 50 19.96 -16.29 -15.03
N SER A 51 20.11 -15.30 -15.91
CA SER A 51 19.07 -14.33 -16.22
C SER A 51 17.90 -15.06 -16.87
N SER A 52 16.94 -15.54 -16.08
CA SER A 52 15.60 -15.79 -16.57
C SER A 52 14.92 -14.44 -16.75
N SER A 53 15.09 -13.88 -17.96
CA SER A 53 14.31 -12.72 -18.41
C SER A 53 12.85 -13.14 -18.51
N SER A 54 12.06 -12.82 -17.49
CA SER A 54 10.61 -12.91 -17.54
C SER A 54 10.10 -11.79 -18.46
N THR A 55 9.69 -12.15 -19.67
CA THR A 55 9.06 -11.29 -20.68
C THR A 55 7.64 -10.85 -20.30
N SER A 56 7.32 -10.65 -19.02
CA SER A 56 5.99 -10.23 -18.56
C SER A 56 5.93 -8.77 -18.10
N CYS A 57 7.04 -8.04 -18.09
CA CYS A 57 7.09 -6.66 -17.57
C CYS A 57 6.50 -5.62 -18.54
N SER A 58 6.39 -5.94 -19.85
CA SER A 58 5.91 -4.97 -20.86
C SER A 58 4.38 -4.91 -21.00
N GLN A 59 3.66 -6.03 -20.83
CA GLN A 59 2.20 -6.07 -20.97
C GLN A 59 1.45 -5.32 -19.85
N SER A 60 2.05 -5.24 -18.65
CA SER A 60 1.43 -4.57 -17.50
C SER A 60 1.29 -3.07 -17.71
N ALA A 61 2.31 -2.43 -18.31
CA ALA A 61 2.32 -0.98 -18.52
C ALA A 61 1.28 -0.53 -19.57
N GLU A 62 1.09 -1.32 -20.64
CA GLU A 62 0.09 -1.03 -21.68
C GLU A 62 -1.34 -1.11 -21.13
N LYS A 63 -1.61 -2.09 -20.27
CA LYS A 63 -2.92 -2.25 -19.63
C LYS A 63 -3.22 -1.15 -18.62
N GLU A 64 -2.20 -0.68 -17.90
CA GLU A 64 -2.34 0.46 -16.99
C GLU A 64 -2.69 1.75 -17.74
N ILE A 65 -2.05 2.02 -18.88
CA ILE A 65 -2.34 3.19 -19.72
C ILE A 65 -3.76 3.13 -20.30
N GLU A 66 -4.22 1.95 -20.74
CA GLU A 66 -5.58 1.75 -21.26
C GLU A 66 -6.65 2.06 -20.19
N LEU A 67 -6.43 1.62 -18.95
CA LEU A 67 -7.34 1.88 -17.84
C LEU A 67 -7.37 3.37 -17.47
N GLN A 68 -6.20 4.03 -17.45
CA GLN A 68 -6.10 5.47 -17.17
C GLN A 68 -6.85 6.31 -18.22
N ALA A 69 -6.80 5.92 -19.50
CA ALA A 69 -7.52 6.62 -20.57
C ALA A 69 -9.05 6.50 -20.40
N LYS A 70 -9.56 5.29 -20.12
CA LYS A 70 -11.00 5.05 -19.88
C LYS A 70 -11.54 5.84 -18.69
N LEU A 71 -10.74 5.94 -17.63
CA LEU A 71 -11.13 6.65 -16.41
C LEU A 71 -11.22 8.16 -16.66
N ASN A 72 -10.30 8.72 -17.44
CA ASN A 72 -10.34 10.13 -17.85
C ASN A 72 -11.54 10.45 -18.77
N GLU A 73 -11.88 9.56 -19.71
CA GLU A 73 -13.05 9.73 -20.57
C GLU A 73 -14.34 9.80 -19.74
N ALA A 74 -14.51 8.85 -18.81
CA ALA A 74 -15.68 8.80 -17.92
C ALA A 74 -15.80 10.06 -17.05
N TRP A 75 -14.69 10.53 -16.49
CA TRP A 75 -14.65 11.77 -15.69
C TRP A 75 -15.04 13.00 -16.49
N ASN A 76 -14.50 13.14 -17.70
CA ASN A 76 -14.85 14.25 -18.59
C ASN A 76 -16.33 14.21 -18.98
N GLY A 77 -16.86 13.02 -19.31
CA GLY A 77 -18.29 12.85 -19.61
C GLY A 77 -19.20 13.25 -18.45
N LEU A 78 -18.83 12.91 -17.21
CA LEU A 78 -19.57 13.32 -16.02
C LEU A 78 -19.50 14.83 -15.81
N LYS A 79 -18.31 15.42 -15.97
CA LYS A 79 -18.07 16.87 -15.85
C LYS A 79 -18.97 17.66 -16.80
N TYR A 80 -18.99 17.29 -18.09
CA TYR A 80 -19.83 17.96 -19.08
C TYR A 80 -21.32 17.78 -18.80
N LYS A 81 -21.77 16.61 -18.34
CA LYS A 81 -23.18 16.39 -17.95
C LYS A 81 -23.60 17.31 -16.80
N ILE A 82 -22.78 17.40 -15.76
CA ILE A 82 -23.03 18.28 -14.61
C ILE A 82 -23.12 19.74 -15.09
N GLU A 83 -22.21 20.16 -15.96
CA GLU A 83 -22.16 21.51 -16.51
C GLU A 83 -23.40 21.85 -17.35
N ILE A 84 -23.87 20.92 -18.19
CA ILE A 84 -25.10 21.08 -18.98
C ILE A 84 -26.33 21.15 -18.07
N THR A 85 -26.43 20.30 -17.04
CA THR A 85 -27.58 20.31 -16.12
C THR A 85 -27.65 21.52 -15.19
N LYS A 86 -26.55 22.28 -15.08
CA LYS A 86 -26.51 23.52 -14.28
C LYS A 86 -26.89 24.77 -15.09
N ARG A 87 -27.08 24.65 -16.40
CA ARG A 87 -27.45 25.74 -17.31
C ARG A 87 -28.95 25.75 -17.57
#